data_AF-A0A941SR54-F1
#
_entry.id   AF-A0A941SR54-F1
#
_cell.length_a   1.000
_cell.length_b   1.000
_cell.length_c   1.000
_cell.angle_alpha   90.00
_cell.angle_beta   90.00
_cell.angle_gamma   90.00
#
_symmetry.space_group_name_H-M   'P 1'
#
loop_
_entity.id
_entity.type
_entity.pdbx_description
1 polymer ?
#
loop_
_entity_poly.entity_id
_entity_poly.type
_entity_poly.pdbx_seq_one_letter_code
_entity_poly.pdbx_strand_id
1 'polypeptide(L)'
;ETNSSAAVVNAVRAGAGIAALPTATLQVAPELEMIGEEPLAKLTLWLVHHADAMKTKRLQRVGDWLKRIFDNRANPWFREEWIPPSEFQPALAASAEGWTSAAPAKRKA
;
A
#
# COMPACT_ATOMS: atom_id res chain seq x y z
N GLU A 1 8.01 5.22 23.78
CA GLU A 1 7.99 5.47 22.32
C GLU A 1 8.74 4.36 21.61
N THR A 2 8.39 4.03 20.36
CA THR A 2 9.03 2.97 19.57
C THR A 2 9.14 3.40 18.11
N ASN A 3 10.15 2.90 17.39
CA ASN A 3 10.36 3.11 15.96
C ASN A 3 9.92 1.91 15.10
N SER A 4 9.27 0.92 15.70
CA SER A 4 8.82 -0.29 15.02
C SER A 4 7.29 -0.33 14.92
N SER A 5 6.77 -0.23 13.70
CA SER A 5 5.33 -0.37 13.44
C SER A 5 4.81 -1.73 13.88
N ALA A 6 5.60 -2.80 13.73
CA ALA A 6 5.24 -4.13 14.20
C ALA A 6 5.05 -4.19 15.72
N ALA A 7 5.90 -3.50 16.50
CA ALA A 7 5.75 -3.42 17.95
C ALA A 7 4.47 -2.66 18.33
N VAL A 8 4.16 -1.55 17.63
CA VAL A 8 2.92 -0.79 17.85
C VAL A 8 1.69 -1.65 17.55
N VAL A 9 1.66 -2.32 16.40
CA VAL A 9 0.53 -3.18 15.99
C VAL A 9 0.31 -4.31 17.01
N ASN A 10 1.38 -4.95 17.49
CA ASN A 10 1.25 -6.00 18.51
C ASN A 10 0.75 -5.47 19.86
N ALA A 11 1.16 -4.25 20.26
CA ALA A 11 0.65 -3.63 21.47
C ALA A 11 -0.85 -3.32 21.36
N VAL A 12 -1.30 -2.79 20.22
CA VAL A 12 -2.73 -2.54 19.95
C VAL A 12 -3.53 -3.84 19.99
N ARG A 13 -3.03 -4.90 19.32
CA ARG A 13 -3.64 -6.24 19.34
C ARG A 13 -3.77 -6.82 20.75
N ALA A 14 -2.82 -6.53 21.63
CA ALA A 14 -2.84 -6.95 23.02
C ALA A 14 -3.75 -6.10 23.91
N GLY A 15 -4.46 -5.11 23.36
CA GLY A 15 -5.34 -4.23 24.11
C GLY A 15 -4.61 -3.14 24.90
N ALA A 16 -3.34 -2.85 24.60
CA ALA A 16 -2.58 -1.82 25.30
C ALA A 16 -3.08 -0.39 25.01
N GLY A 17 -3.90 -0.20 23.97
CA GLY A 17 -4.52 1.08 23.63
C GLY A 17 -4.80 1.23 22.13
N ILE A 18 -5.02 2.48 21.71
CA ILE A 18 -5.24 2.90 20.33
C ILE A 18 -3.96 3.50 19.72
N ALA A 19 -3.80 3.43 18.40
CA ALA A 19 -2.63 3.99 17.72
C ALA A 19 -2.99 4.59 16.35
N ALA A 20 -2.25 5.62 15.94
CA ALA A 20 -2.26 6.12 14.57
C ALA A 20 -1.42 5.19 13.69
N LEU A 21 -2.07 4.54 12.72
CA LEU A 21 -1.45 3.55 11.83
C LEU A 21 -1.80 3.89 10.36
N PRO A 22 -0.92 3.60 9.39
CA PRO A 22 -1.30 3.65 7.99
C PRO A 22 -2.47 2.69 7.73
N THR A 23 -3.43 3.08 6.89
CA THR A 23 -4.58 2.23 6.56
C THR A 23 -4.19 0.90 5.91
N ALA A 24 -3.03 0.87 5.24
CA ALA A 24 -2.42 -0.35 4.72
C ALA A 24 -2.16 -1.43 5.80
N THR A 25 -2.12 -1.06 7.08
CA THR A 25 -1.95 -2.00 8.20
C THR A 25 -3.06 -3.05 8.25
N LEU A 26 -4.26 -2.72 7.76
CA LEU A 26 -5.39 -3.66 7.72
C LEU A 26 -5.16 -4.85 6.78
N GLN A 27 -4.16 -4.78 5.89
CA GLN A 27 -3.74 -5.93 5.07
C GLN A 27 -3.01 -7.01 5.89
N VAL A 28 -2.42 -6.64 7.03
CA VAL A 28 -1.69 -7.56 7.92
C VAL A 28 -2.38 -7.75 9.27
N ALA A 29 -3.31 -6.85 9.61
CA ALA A 29 -4.11 -6.87 10.83
C ALA A 29 -5.58 -6.52 10.52
N PRO A 30 -6.29 -7.39 9.78
CA PRO A 30 -7.68 -7.15 9.36
C PRO A 30 -8.68 -7.11 10.52
N GLU A 31 -8.30 -7.61 11.70
CA GLU A 31 -9.11 -7.56 12.92
C GLU A 31 -9.09 -6.20 13.63
N LEU A 32 -8.22 -5.28 13.21
CA LEU A 32 -8.22 -3.92 13.73
C LEU A 32 -9.31 -3.07 13.04
N GLU A 33 -9.87 -2.13 13.80
CA GLU A 33 -10.86 -1.19 13.30
C GLU A 33 -10.31 0.24 13.35
N MET A 34 -10.56 1.00 12.28
CA MET A 34 -10.22 2.43 12.26
C MET A 34 -11.24 3.21 13.08
N ILE A 35 -10.75 4.05 13.99
CA ILE A 35 -11.59 4.94 14.80
C ILE A 35 -11.70 6.29 14.09
N GLY A 36 -12.94 6.72 13.82
CA GLY A 36 -13.25 7.97 13.11
C GLY A 36 -13.35 7.79 11.60
N GLU A 37 -13.90 8.80 10.93
CA GLU A 37 -14.22 8.76 9.49
C GLU A 37 -13.15 9.44 8.61
N GLU A 38 -12.30 10.28 9.21
CA GLU A 38 -11.30 11.08 8.51
C GLU A 38 -9.87 10.58 8.75
N PRO A 39 -8.98 10.67 7.75
CA PRO A 39 -7.57 10.33 7.92
C PRO A 39 -6.86 11.36 8.80
N LEU A 40 -6.05 10.90 9.75
CA LEU A 40 -5.24 11.76 10.61
C LEU A 40 -4.15 12.53 9.83
N ALA A 41 -3.62 11.94 8.76
CA ALA A 41 -2.57 12.53 7.92
C ALA A 41 -2.47 11.83 6.55
N LYS A 42 -1.92 12.55 5.56
CA LYS A 42 -1.46 12.00 4.28
C LYS A 42 0.05 11.77 4.33
N LEU A 43 0.49 10.57 3.92
CA LEU A 43 1.91 10.20 3.89
C LEU A 43 2.42 10.15 2.44
N THR A 44 3.57 10.77 2.18
CA THR A 44 4.29 10.66 0.91
C THR A 44 5.49 9.76 1.07
N LEU A 45 5.53 8.64 0.34
CA LEU A 45 6.65 7.72 0.33
C LEU A 45 7.58 8.02 -0.85
N TRP A 46 8.88 8.09 -0.58
CA TRP A 46 9.91 8.36 -1.57
C TRP A 46 10.79 7.13 -1.77
N LEU A 47 10.91 6.66 -3.00
CA LEU A 47 11.94 5.71 -3.38
C LEU A 47 13.18 6.46 -3.85
N VAL A 48 14.11 6.72 -2.92
CA VAL A 48 15.35 7.44 -3.20
C VAL A 48 16.49 6.46 -3.42
N HIS A 49 17.24 6.65 -4.49
CA HIS A 49 18.41 5.84 -4.81
C HIS A 49 19.54 6.71 -5.37
N HIS A 50 20.78 6.23 -5.29
CA HIS A 50 21.90 6.86 -5.99
C HIS A 50 21.65 6.87 -7.50
N ALA A 51 22.09 7.91 -8.22
CA ALA A 51 21.85 8.04 -9.66
C ALA A 51 22.33 6.81 -10.46
N ASP A 52 23.43 6.19 -10.02
CA ASP A 52 24.00 5.01 -10.66
C ASP A 52 23.35 3.67 -10.25
N ALA A 53 22.57 3.65 -9.18
CA ALA A 53 21.94 2.42 -8.68
C ALA A 53 21.06 1.77 -9.76
N MET A 54 20.31 2.59 -10.49
CA MET A 54 19.42 2.12 -11.56
C MET A 54 20.14 1.80 -12.87
N LYS A 55 21.49 1.85 -12.93
CA LYS A 55 22.25 1.35 -14.08
C LYS A 55 22.43 -0.18 -14.05
N THR A 56 22.22 -0.80 -12.89
CA THR A 56 22.34 -2.26 -12.74
C THR A 56 20.99 -2.94 -12.92
N LYS A 57 20.91 -3.93 -13.82
CA LYS A 57 19.66 -4.70 -14.08
C LYS A 57 19.02 -5.29 -12.82
N ARG A 58 19.84 -5.75 -11.86
CA ARG A 58 19.36 -6.28 -10.57
C ARG A 58 18.59 -5.22 -9.77
N LEU A 59 19.15 -4.02 -9.66
CA LEU A 59 18.54 -2.93 -8.90
C LEU A 59 17.32 -2.35 -9.63
N GLN A 60 17.35 -2.28 -10.96
CA GLN A 60 16.16 -1.97 -11.76
C GLN A 60 15.02 -2.95 -11.44
N ARG A 61 15.32 -4.26 -11.39
CA ARG A 61 14.30 -5.28 -11.10
C ARG A 61 13.70 -5.13 -9.71
N VAL A 62 14.52 -4.80 -8.70
CA VAL A 62 14.03 -4.51 -7.34
C VAL A 62 13.19 -3.24 -7.34
N GLY A 63 13.60 -2.18 -8.04
CA GLY A 63 12.83 -0.95 -8.17
C GLY A 63 11.48 -1.17 -8.83
N ASP A 64 11.43 -1.97 -9.90
CA ASP A 64 10.17 -2.35 -10.56
C ASP A 64 9.27 -3.18 -9.64
N TRP A 65 9.85 -4.07 -8.85
CA TRP A 65 9.10 -4.84 -7.86
C TRP A 65 8.52 -3.95 -6.75
N LEU A 66 9.32 -3.03 -6.19
CA LEU A 66 8.84 -2.06 -5.20
C LEU A 66 7.71 -1.19 -5.77
N LYS A 67 7.85 -0.68 -7.00
CA LYS A 67 6.79 0.10 -7.66
C LYS A 67 5.48 -0.67 -7.81
N ARG A 68 5.54 -1.98 -8.03
CA ARG A 68 4.33 -2.83 -8.09
C ARG A 68 3.65 -3.00 -6.73
N ILE A 69 4.42 -3.06 -5.64
CA ILE A 69 3.85 -3.13 -4.28
C ILE A 69 3.08 -1.85 -3.96
N PHE A 70 3.59 -0.70 -4.39
CA PHE A 70 2.96 0.61 -4.16
C PHE A 70 2.09 1.08 -5.33
N ASP A 71 1.70 0.19 -6.25
CA ASP A 71 0.82 0.53 -7.37
C ASP A 71 -0.58 0.85 -6.84
N ASN A 72 -0.99 2.11 -6.99
CA ASN A 72 -2.26 2.63 -6.50
C ASN A 72 -3.49 2.08 -7.25
N ARG A 73 -3.30 1.53 -8.46
CA ARG A 73 -4.38 0.87 -9.20
C ARG A 73 -4.66 -0.50 -8.59
N ALA A 74 -3.60 -1.24 -8.25
CA ALA A 74 -3.71 -2.57 -7.67
C ALA A 74 -4.05 -2.55 -6.18
N ASN A 75 -3.61 -1.51 -5.45
CA ASN A 75 -3.70 -1.43 -4.00
C ASN A 75 -4.44 -0.14 -3.59
N PRO A 76 -5.74 -0.20 -3.28
CA PRO A 76 -6.57 0.97 -2.99
C PRO A 76 -6.04 1.87 -1.85
N TRP A 77 -5.39 1.28 -0.85
CA TRP A 77 -4.78 2.00 0.29
C TRP A 77 -3.54 2.82 -0.07
N PHE A 78 -3.05 2.76 -1.32
CA PHE A 78 -2.00 3.65 -1.84
C PHE A 78 -2.53 4.67 -2.85
N ARG A 79 -3.85 4.80 -3.03
CA ARG A 79 -4.44 5.84 -3.86
C ARG A 79 -4.21 7.22 -3.26
N GLU A 80 -4.21 8.20 -4.16
CA GLU A 80 -4.04 9.59 -3.77
C GLU A 80 -5.30 10.13 -3.10
N GLU A 81 -6.45 9.68 -3.59
CA GLU A 81 -7.75 9.91 -2.97
C GLU A 81 -7.87 9.10 -1.68
N TRP A 82 -8.48 9.72 -0.66
CA TRP A 82 -8.85 9.01 0.55
C TRP A 82 -9.89 7.93 0.22
N ILE A 83 -9.60 6.70 0.64
CA ILE A 83 -10.53 5.58 0.58
C ILE A 83 -10.66 5.02 1.99
N PRO A 84 -11.87 5.00 2.58
CA PRO A 84 -12.08 4.43 3.89
C PRO A 84 -11.84 2.92 3.85
N PRO A 85 -11.36 2.30 4.95
CA PRO A 85 -11.09 0.87 5.00
C PRO A 85 -12.24 -0.05 4.55
N SER A 86 -13.48 0.36 4.83
CA SER A 86 -14.70 -0.36 4.42
C SER A 86 -14.84 -0.49 2.90
N GLU A 87 -14.23 0.40 2.13
CA GLU A 87 -14.29 0.43 0.67
C GLU A 87 -13.13 -0.32 0.00
N PHE A 88 -12.19 -0.88 0.75
CA PHE A 88 -11.04 -1.59 0.16
C PHE A 88 -11.45 -2.84 -0.64
N GLN A 89 -12.38 -3.66 -0.13
CA GLN A 89 -12.83 -4.87 -0.82
C GLN A 89 -13.57 -4.55 -2.13
N PRO A 90 -14.56 -3.64 -2.15
CA PRO A 90 -15.15 -3.16 -3.41
C PRO A 90 -14.11 -2.61 -4.39
N ALA A 91 -13.16 -1.79 -3.90
CA ALA A 91 -12.15 -1.17 -4.75
C ALA A 91 -11.18 -2.20 -5.37
N LEU A 92 -10.82 -3.26 -4.63
CA LEU A 92 -10.01 -4.37 -5.14
C LEU A 92 -10.76 -5.16 -6.22
N ALA A 93 -12.05 -5.46 -6.02
CA ALA A 93 -12.87 -6.15 -7.00
C ALA A 93 -12.95 -5.38 -8.33
N ALA A 94 -13.21 -4.06 -8.26
CA ALA A 94 -13.23 -3.19 -9.42
C ALA A 94 -11.87 -3.13 -10.16
N SER A 95 -10.76 -3.12 -9.41
CA SER A 95 -9.41 -3.15 -9.99
C SER A 95 -9.10 -4.46 -10.72
N ALA A 96 -9.59 -5.60 -10.21
CA ALA A 96 -9.40 -6.90 -10.84
C ALA A 96 -10.13 -6.99 -12.19
N GLU A 97 -11.36 -6.47 -12.27
CA GLU A 97 -12.13 -6.40 -13.51
C GLU A 97 -11.43 -5.52 -14.57
N GLY A 98 -10.90 -4.36 -14.16
CA GLY A 98 -10.14 -3.47 -15.04
C GLY A 98 -8.86 -4.09 -15.61
N TRP A 99 -8.11 -4.86 -14.83
CA TRP A 99 -6.90 -5.57 -15.29
C TRP A 99 -7.20 -6.67 -16.32
N THR A 100 -8.30 -7.43 -16.15
CA THR A 100 -8.66 -8.49 -17.11
C THR A 100 -9.03 -7.95 -18.49
N SER A 101 -9.52 -6.70 -18.59
CA SER A 101 -9.74 -6.03 -19.87
C SER A 101 -8.49 -5.41 -20.51
N ALA A 102 -7.41 -5.21 -19.72
CA ALA A 102 -6.16 -4.59 -20.14
C ALA A 102 -5.07 -5.62 -20.51
N ALA A 103 -5.45 -6.76 -21.08
CA ALA A 103 -4.47 -7.70 -21.66
C ALA A 103 -3.59 -6.95 -22.69
N PRO A 104 -2.25 -7.09 -22.65
CA PRO A 104 -1.38 -6.32 -23.51
C PRO A 104 -1.64 -6.72 -24.96
N ALA A 105 -2.12 -5.77 -25.75
CA ALA A 105 -2.23 -5.90 -27.20
C ALA A 105 -0.88 -6.40 -27.74
N LYS A 106 -0.89 -7.57 -28.38
CA LYS A 106 0.27 -8.16 -29.03
C LYS A 106 0.87 -7.12 -29.98
N ARG A 107 2.04 -6.56 -29.65
CA ARG A 107 2.84 -5.77 -30.60
C ARG A 107 3.24 -6.72 -31.73
N LYS A 108 2.63 -6.55 -32.91
CA LYS A 108 3.12 -7.17 -34.14
C LYS A 108 4.51 -6.61 -34.44
N ALA A 109 5.44 -7.52 -34.74
CA ALA A 109 6.77 -7.25 -35.27
C ALA A 109 6.68 -6.70 -36.70
#